data_AF-A0AAF0RHE2-F1
#
_entry.id   AF-A0AAF0RHE2-F1
#
_cell.length_a   1.000
_cell.length_b   1.000
_cell.length_c   1.000
_cell.angle_alpha   90.00
_cell.angle_beta   90.00
_cell.angle_gamma   90.00
#
_symmetry.space_group_name_H-M   'P 1'
#
loop_
_entity.id
_entity.type
_entity.pdbx_description
1 polymer ?
#
loop_
_entity_poly.entity_id
_entity_poly.type
_entity_poly.pdbx_seq_one_letter_code
_entity_poly.pdbx_strand_id
1 'polypeptide(L)' 'MRDRGSLEELRRDPAEWRRRGLTPPDDLAAIVRSRLGHGSVADPTYADFFAG' A
#
# COMPACT_ATOMS: atom_id res chain seq x y z
N MET A 1 16.62 -18.23 -5.43
CA MET A 1 15.73 -17.71 -4.38
C MET A 1 16.12 -16.25 -4.16
N ARG A 2 15.27 -15.27 -4.45
CA ARG A 2 15.60 -13.85 -4.19
C ARG A 2 15.34 -13.58 -2.71
N ASP A 3 16.32 -12.99 -2.02
CA ASP A 3 16.22 -12.61 -0.62
C ASP A 3 15.15 -11.52 -0.42
N ARG A 4 14.44 -11.55 0.70
CA ARG A 4 13.43 -10.55 1.07
C ARG A 4 14.03 -9.14 1.10
N GLY A 5 15.28 -8.98 1.51
CA GLY A 5 15.97 -7.69 1.49
C GLY A 5 16.13 -7.13 0.07
N SER A 6 16.51 -7.97 -0.88
CA SER A 6 16.64 -7.58 -2.29
C SER A 6 15.30 -7.20 -2.94
N LEU A 7 14.20 -7.81 -2.48
CA LEU A 7 12.86 -7.48 -2.94
C LEU A 7 12.37 -6.15 -2.35
N GLU A 8 12.75 -5.80 -1.12
CA GLU A 8 12.43 -4.49 -0.56
C GLU A 8 13.18 -3.37 -1.27
N GLU A 9 14.45 -3.56 -1.59
CA GLU A 9 15.23 -2.60 -2.40
C GLU A 9 14.62 -2.40 -3.78
N LEU A 10 14.28 -3.49 -4.49
CA LEU A 10 13.62 -3.41 -5.79
C LEU A 10 12.24 -2.76 -5.71
N ARG A 11 11.52 -2.93 -4.59
CA ARG A 11 10.23 -2.27 -4.36
C ARG A 11 10.37 -0.78 -4.11
N ARG A 12 11.54 -0.29 -3.69
CA ARG A 12 11.79 1.14 -3.48
C ARG A 12 12.07 1.92 -4.75
N ASP A 13 12.45 1.26 -5.85
CA ASP A 13 12.74 1.95 -7.12
C ASP A 13 11.46 2.13 -7.96
N PRO A 14 10.88 3.34 -8.06
CA PRO A 14 9.66 3.56 -8.84
C PRO A 14 9.82 3.29 -10.34
N ALA A 15 11.04 3.38 -10.88
CA ALA A 15 11.31 3.11 -12.29
C ALA A 15 11.14 1.61 -12.61
N GLU A 16 11.56 0.73 -11.70
CA GLU A 16 11.39 -0.72 -11.84
C GLU A 16 9.92 -1.15 -11.86
N TRP A 17 9.05 -0.49 -11.08
CA TRP A 17 7.61 -0.75 -11.12
C TRP A 17 7.03 -0.35 -12.47
N ARG A 18 7.34 0.87 -12.93
CA ARG A 18 6.84 1.39 -14.21
C ARG A 18 7.33 0.54 -15.38
N ARG A 19 8.60 0.11 -15.36
CA ARG A 19 9.16 -0.79 -16.38
C ARG A 19 8.41 -2.12 -16.47
N ARG A 20 7.83 -2.58 -15.36
CA ARG A 20 7.02 -3.80 -15.29
C ARG A 20 5.52 -3.55 -15.52
N GLY A 21 5.13 -2.33 -15.88
CA GLY A 21 3.73 -1.95 -16.06
C GLY A 21 2.94 -1.85 -14.75
N LEU A 22 3.62 -1.75 -13.61
CA LEU A 22 3.02 -1.62 -12.28
C LEU A 22 3.04 -0.16 -11.82
N THR A 23 2.07 0.20 -10.97
CA THR A 23 2.01 1.51 -10.32
C THR A 23 2.92 1.54 -9.09
N PRO A 24 3.82 2.54 -8.95
CA PRO A 24 4.68 2.65 -7.77
C PRO A 24 3.90 2.82 -6.46
N PRO A 25 4.50 2.43 -5.32
CA PRO A 25 3.84 2.49 -4.01
C PRO A 25 3.33 3.88 -3.63
N ASP A 26 4.10 4.94 -3.91
CA ASP A 26 3.71 6.32 -3.55
C ASP A 26 2.51 6.81 -4.37
N ASP A 27 2.50 6.50 -5.66
CA ASP A 27 1.41 6.82 -6.58
C ASP A 27 0.14 6.06 -6.16
N LEU A 28 0.27 4.77 -5.79
CA LEU A 28 -0.82 3.99 -5.21
C LEU A 28 -1.34 4.59 -3.90
N ALA A 29 -0.46 5.00 -3.01
CA ALA A 29 -0.84 5.61 -1.74
C ALA A 29 -1.59 6.94 -1.96
N ALA A 30 -1.20 7.73 -2.96
CA ALA A 30 -1.92 8.94 -3.35
C ALA A 30 -3.33 8.64 -3.88
N ILE A 31 -3.47 7.62 -4.72
CA ILE A 31 -4.78 7.16 -5.22
C ILE A 31 -5.66 6.68 -4.06
N VAL A 32 -5.11 5.87 -3.14
CA VAL A 32 -5.83 5.37 -1.97
C VAL A 32 -6.29 6.53 -1.08
N ARG A 33 -5.40 7.47 -0.74
CA ARG A 33 -5.77 8.66 0.04
C ARG A 33 -6.85 9.49 -0.63
N SER A 34 -6.76 9.69 -1.94
CA SER A 34 -7.75 10.43 -2.72
C SER A 34 -9.13 9.75 -2.68
N ARG A 35 -9.16 8.41 -2.78
CA ARG A 35 -10.40 7.62 -2.77
C ARG A 35 -11.05 7.53 -1.40
N LEU A 36 -10.25 7.43 -0.33
CA LEU A 36 -10.77 7.30 1.03
C LEU A 36 -11.26 8.63 1.62
N GLY A 37 -10.84 9.79 1.07
CA GLY A 37 -11.15 11.10 1.64
C GLY A 37 -10.53 11.33 3.03
N HIS A 38 -10.62 12.54 3.58
CA HIS A 38 -10.08 12.90 4.91
C HIS A 38 -10.89 12.32 6.10
N GLY A 39 -11.76 11.34 5.85
CA GLY A 39 -12.73 10.88 6.83
C GLY A 39 -12.78 9.37 6.88
N SER A 40 -11.73 8.74 7.39
CA SER A 40 -11.96 7.55 8.19
C SER A 40 -12.60 8.03 9.48
N VAL A 41 -13.93 8.20 9.45
CA VAL A 41 -14.73 7.91 10.64
C VAL A 41 -14.22 6.55 11.10
N ALA A 42 -13.70 6.44 12.32
CA ALA A 42 -13.02 5.25 12.81
C ALA A 42 -13.84 4.02 12.45
N ASP A 43 -13.46 3.36 11.34
CA ASP A 43 -14.18 2.21 10.86
C ASP A 43 -13.93 1.15 11.91
N PRO A 44 -14.98 0.53 12.46
CA PRO A 44 -14.81 -0.55 13.42
C PRO A 44 -13.85 -1.55 12.79
N THR A 45 -12.75 -1.78 13.49
CA THR A 45 -11.76 -2.75 13.07
C THR A 45 -12.42 -4.12 13.12
N TYR A 46 -11.88 -5.06 12.35
CA TYR A 46 -12.34 -6.45 12.42
C TYR A 46 -12.30 -7.02 13.85
N ALA A 47 -11.43 -6.51 14.71
CA ALA A 47 -11.35 -6.90 16.12
C ALA A 47 -12.56 -6.44 16.95
N ASP A 48 -13.19 -5.30 16.59
CA ASP A 48 -14.34 -4.75 17.31
C ASP A 48 -15.60 -5.62 17.16
N PHE A 49 -15.66 -6.48 16.13
CA PHE A 49 -16.75 -7.46 15.97
C PHE A 49 -16.74 -8.59 17.00
N PHE A 50 -15.64 -8.78 17.72
CA PHE A 50 -15.50 -9.82 18.75
C PHE A 50 -15.47 -9.24 20.18
N ALA A 51 -15.53 -7.90 20.30
CA ALA A 51 -15.56 -7.19 21.57
C ALA A 51 -17.01 -6.96 22.04
N GLY A 52 -17.65 -8.04 22.49
CA GLY A 52 -18.71 -8.08 23.53
C GLY A 52 -19.82 -7.04 23.54
#